data_AF-A0A7J4FK14-F1
#
_entry.id   AF-A0A7J4FK14-F1
#
_cell.length_a   1.000
_cell.length_b   1.000
_cell.length_c   1.000
_cell.angle_alpha   90.00
_cell.angle_beta   90.00
_cell.angle_gamma   90.00
#
_symmetry.space_group_name_H-M   'P 1'
#
loop_
_entity.id
_entity.type
_entity.pdbx_description
1 polymer ?
#
loop_
_entity_poly.entity_id
_entity_poly.type
_entity_poly.pdbx_seq_one_letter_code
_entity_poly.pdbx_strand_id
1 'polypeptide(L)'
;QLREVVFAELPEVGDEIVKGEPFGTVESVKSVSDLVAPINGKIEEVNEEVVDNPQLINEDPYGEGWLILVSPSNLDEDLKTLMSFEESVEWHKELAKES
;
A
#
# COMPACT_ATOMS: atom_id res chain seq x y z
N GLN A 1 -2.25 2.47 -13.70
CA GLN A 1 -1.20 3.31 -13.07
C GLN A 1 -1.82 4.59 -12.57
N LEU A 2 -1.57 4.93 -11.30
CA LEU A 2 -1.82 6.25 -10.73
C LEU A 2 -0.79 7.22 -11.32
N ARG A 3 -1.22 8.39 -11.78
CA ARG A 3 -0.28 9.40 -12.35
C ARG A 3 0.19 10.37 -11.28
N GLU A 4 -0.78 11.00 -10.63
CA GLU A 4 -0.58 12.05 -9.64
C GLU A 4 -1.64 11.82 -8.58
N VAL A 5 -1.20 11.36 -7.41
CA VAL A 5 -2.04 11.15 -6.24
C VAL A 5 -2.33 12.52 -5.64
N VAL A 6 -3.61 12.79 -5.45
CA VAL A 6 -4.11 14.08 -4.94
C VAL A 6 -4.77 13.93 -3.58
N PHE A 7 -5.04 12.70 -3.14
CA PHE A 7 -5.67 12.41 -1.87
C PHE A 7 -5.35 10.98 -1.42
N ALA A 8 -5.21 10.81 -0.10
CA ALA A 8 -5.03 9.53 0.56
C ALA A 8 -5.93 9.48 1.81
N GLU A 9 -6.72 8.42 1.93
CA GLU A 9 -7.49 8.09 3.12
C GLU A 9 -6.85 6.88 3.78
N LEU A 10 -6.34 7.08 4.99
CA LEU A 10 -5.68 6.06 5.78
C LEU A 10 -6.54 5.73 7.02
N PRO A 11 -6.43 4.49 7.53
CA PRO A 11 -7.15 4.05 8.74
C PRO A 11 -6.59 4.73 10.00
N GLU A 12 -7.17 4.43 11.17
CA GLU A 12 -6.70 4.98 12.44
C GLU A 12 -5.70 4.05 13.14
N VAL A 13 -4.81 4.64 13.96
CA VAL A 13 -3.93 3.85 14.85
C VAL A 13 -4.79 3.04 15.81
N GLY A 14 -4.56 1.74 15.84
CA GLY A 14 -5.33 0.79 16.64
C GLY A 14 -6.26 -0.11 15.84
N ASP A 15 -6.57 0.24 14.59
CA ASP A 15 -7.42 -0.55 13.72
C ASP A 15 -6.76 -1.88 13.31
N GLU A 16 -7.58 -2.89 13.04
CA GLU A 16 -7.15 -4.17 12.50
C GLU A 16 -7.24 -4.16 10.97
N ILE A 17 -6.21 -4.69 10.30
CA ILE A 17 -6.24 -4.96 8.86
C ILE A 17 -6.28 -6.46 8.61
N VAL A 18 -7.08 -6.84 7.61
CA VAL A 18 -7.28 -8.23 7.19
C VAL A 18 -6.71 -8.41 5.80
N LYS A 19 -5.84 -9.41 5.64
CA LYS A 19 -5.18 -9.67 4.37
C LYS A 19 -6.18 -9.85 3.23
N GLY A 20 -5.95 -9.12 2.14
CA GLY A 20 -6.79 -9.15 0.95
C GLY A 20 -8.02 -8.25 1.03
N GLU A 21 -8.26 -7.59 2.17
CA GLU A 21 -9.33 -6.60 2.33
C GLU A 21 -8.76 -5.17 2.21
N PRO A 22 -9.58 -4.20 1.74
CA PRO A 22 -9.20 -2.79 1.75
C PRO A 22 -9.01 -2.25 3.17
N PHE A 23 -7.97 -1.45 3.40
CA PHE A 23 -7.73 -0.73 4.65
C PHE A 23 -7.78 0.80 4.49
N GLY A 24 -7.77 1.30 3.26
CA GLY A 24 -7.76 2.73 2.93
C GLY A 24 -7.92 2.93 1.43
N THR A 25 -7.87 4.18 0.98
CA THR A 25 -7.99 4.51 -0.44
C THR A 25 -6.99 5.58 -0.86
N VAL A 26 -6.58 5.55 -2.13
CA VAL A 26 -5.82 6.63 -2.77
C VAL A 26 -6.57 7.11 -4.00
N GLU A 27 -6.64 8.42 -4.17
CA GLU A 27 -7.24 9.04 -5.34
C GLU A 27 -6.20 9.82 -6.14
N SER A 28 -6.25 9.61 -7.44
CA SER A 28 -5.54 10.41 -8.43
C SER A 28 -6.54 11.19 -9.27
N VAL A 29 -6.04 12.14 -10.06
CA VAL A 29 -6.85 12.92 -11.03
C VAL A 29 -7.67 12.05 -12.00
N LYS A 30 -7.34 10.76 -12.13
CA LYS A 30 -7.99 9.84 -13.10
C LYS A 30 -8.76 8.70 -12.49
N SER A 31 -8.48 8.34 -11.24
CA SER A 31 -8.99 7.10 -10.65
C SER A 31 -8.82 7.10 -9.15
N VAL A 32 -9.76 6.43 -8.50
CA VAL A 32 -9.66 5.98 -7.12
C VAL A 32 -9.16 4.53 -7.10
N SER A 33 -8.35 4.17 -6.12
CA SER A 33 -7.86 2.81 -5.94
C SER A 33 -7.82 2.44 -4.47
N ASP A 34 -8.30 1.25 -4.16
CA ASP A 34 -8.26 0.71 -2.81
C ASP A 34 -6.83 0.30 -2.45
N LEU A 35 -6.45 0.57 -1.20
CA LEU A 35 -5.24 0.04 -0.59
C LEU A 35 -5.59 -1.29 0.07
N VAL A 36 -5.09 -2.39 -0.49
CA VAL A 36 -5.40 -3.74 -0.03
C VAL A 36 -4.32 -4.22 0.91
N ALA A 37 -4.72 -4.75 2.07
CA ALA A 37 -3.78 -5.18 3.09
C ALA A 37 -2.99 -6.43 2.63
N PRO A 38 -1.64 -6.41 2.68
CA PRO A 38 -0.83 -7.55 2.27
C PRO A 38 -0.77 -8.66 3.33
N ILE A 39 -1.05 -8.31 4.59
CA ILE A 39 -0.92 -9.17 5.78
C ILE A 39 -2.06 -8.89 6.76
N ASN A 40 -2.25 -9.78 7.74
CA ASN A 40 -3.12 -9.51 8.89
C ASN A 40 -2.33 -8.82 10.01
N GLY A 41 -2.94 -7.84 10.67
CA GLY A 41 -2.28 -7.18 11.78
C GLY A 41 -3.04 -5.99 12.34
N LYS A 42 -2.39 -5.30 13.28
CA LYS A 42 -2.90 -4.08 13.90
C LYS A 42 -2.03 -2.90 13.50
N ILE A 43 -2.66 -1.77 13.21
CA ILE A 43 -1.96 -0.53 12.87
C ILE A 43 -1.38 0.09 14.13
N GLU A 44 -0.07 0.31 14.12
CA GLU A 44 0.69 0.95 15.20
C GLU A 44 0.99 2.41 14.87
N GLU A 45 1.13 2.75 13.58
CA GLU A 45 1.42 4.11 13.13
C GLU A 45 0.80 4.36 11.75
N VAL A 46 0.41 5.60 11.50
CA VAL A 46 -0.13 6.09 10.22
C VAL A 46 0.67 7.32 9.82
N ASN A 47 1.01 7.43 8.54
CA ASN A 47 1.77 8.57 8.05
C ASN A 47 0.85 9.77 7.77
N GLU A 48 0.65 10.61 8.79
CA GLU A 48 -0.12 11.86 8.67
C GLU A 48 0.48 12.82 7.63
N GLU A 49 1.79 12.76 7.37
CA GLU A 49 2.44 13.62 6.37
C GLU A 49 1.97 13.29 4.95
N VAL A 50 1.67 12.02 4.66
CA VAL A 50 1.10 11.60 3.38
C VAL A 50 -0.37 12.05 3.24
N VAL A 51 -1.12 12.15 4.34
CA VAL A 51 -2.49 12.67 4.31
C VAL A 51 -2.48 14.16 3.96
N ASP A 52 -1.56 14.91 4.56
CA ASP A 52 -1.38 16.35 4.31
C ASP A 52 -0.69 16.66 2.97
N ASN A 53 0.21 15.78 2.52
CA ASN A 53 0.99 15.89 1.29
C ASN A 53 0.99 14.58 0.48
N PRO A 54 -0.12 14.24 -0.21
CA PRO A 54 -0.26 12.97 -0.94
C PRO A 54 0.75 12.77 -2.08
N GLN A 55 1.41 13.85 -2.54
CA GLN A 55 2.45 13.80 -3.56
C GLN A 55 3.66 12.95 -3.15
N LEU A 56 3.91 12.79 -1.85
CA LEU A 56 4.99 11.95 -1.33
C LEU A 56 4.89 10.49 -1.79
N ILE A 57 3.68 9.98 -2.01
CA ILE A 57 3.44 8.63 -2.57
C ILE A 57 4.05 8.51 -3.97
N ASN A 58 4.05 9.59 -4.76
CA ASN A 58 4.65 9.59 -6.09
C ASN A 58 6.16 9.85 -6.08
N GLU A 59 6.62 10.72 -5.18
CA GLU A 59 8.02 11.18 -5.14
C GLU A 59 8.96 10.18 -4.46
N ASP A 60 8.56 9.63 -3.32
CA ASP A 60 9.37 8.69 -2.52
C ASP A 60 8.51 7.60 -1.85
N PRO A 61 7.90 6.68 -2.64
CA PRO A 61 6.94 5.68 -2.15
C PRO A 61 7.49 4.70 -1.11
N TYR A 62 8.82 4.56 -0.99
CA TYR A 62 9.47 3.64 -0.08
C TYR A 62 10.25 4.33 1.05
N GLY A 63 10.41 5.66 0.99
CA GLY A 63 10.96 6.48 2.06
C GLY A 63 9.86 7.31 2.71
N GLU A 64 9.79 8.61 2.41
CA GLU A 64 8.84 9.54 3.06
C GLU A 64 7.36 9.23 2.76
N GLY A 65 7.07 8.54 1.66
CA GLY A 65 5.72 8.16 1.21
C GLY A 65 5.16 6.86 1.78
N TRP A 66 5.73 6.31 2.86
CA TRP A 66 5.16 5.13 3.54
C TRP A 66 3.75 5.42 4.08
N LEU A 67 2.89 4.41 4.19
CA LEU A 67 1.46 4.62 4.52
C LEU A 67 1.12 4.29 5.98
N ILE A 68 1.39 3.04 6.38
CA ILE A 68 1.06 2.52 7.71
C ILE A 68 2.18 1.62 8.22
N LEU A 69 2.33 1.55 9.55
CA LEU A 69 3.17 0.59 10.25
C LEU A 69 2.28 -0.39 11.00
N VAL A 70 2.53 -1.68 10.79
CA VAL A 70 1.63 -2.75 11.24
C VAL A 70 2.38 -3.70 12.15
N SER A 71 1.81 -4.00 13.32
CA SER A 71 2.17 -5.15 14.14
C SER A 71 1.47 -6.40 13.58
N PRO A 72 2.20 -7.34 12.95
CA PRO A 72 1.57 -8.48 12.28
C PRO A 72 1.01 -9.50 13.27
N SER A 73 -0.14 -10.08 12.94
CA SER A 73 -0.76 -11.16 13.73
C SER A 73 -0.17 -12.54 13.42
N ASN A 74 0.30 -12.77 12.18
CA ASN A 74 0.92 -14.02 11.75
C ASN A 74 1.91 -13.81 10.59
N LEU A 75 3.02 -13.14 10.87
CA LEU A 75 3.98 -12.71 9.84
C LEU A 75 4.55 -13.87 9.03
N ASP A 76 4.95 -14.98 9.69
CA ASP A 76 5.63 -16.09 9.03
C ASP A 76 4.77 -16.78 7.97
N GLU A 77 3.45 -16.90 8.20
CA GLU A 77 2.54 -17.48 7.21
C GLU A 77 2.19 -16.48 6.10
N ASP A 78 1.98 -15.21 6.46
CA ASP A 78 1.59 -14.20 5.47
C ASP A 78 2.72 -13.92 4.47
N LEU A 79 3.98 -13.87 4.93
CA LEU A 79 5.15 -13.66 4.06
C LEU A 79 5.30 -14.73 2.97
N LYS A 80 4.93 -15.99 3.23
CA LYS A 80 5.03 -17.09 2.24
C LYS A 80 4.13 -16.90 1.02
N THR A 81 3.13 -16.03 1.14
CA THR A 81 2.16 -15.78 0.07
C THR A 81 2.47 -14.52 -0.72
N LEU A 82 3.43 -13.73 -0.26
CA LEU A 82 3.87 -12.53 -0.96
C LEU A 82 4.93 -12.91 -1.98
N MET A 83 4.97 -12.14 -3.06
CA MET A 83 5.99 -12.30 -4.09
C MET A 83 7.32 -11.75 -3.61
N SER A 84 8.40 -12.44 -3.95
CA SER A 84 9.74 -11.88 -3.86
C SER A 84 9.93 -10.72 -4.85
N PHE A 85 10.96 -9.92 -4.62
CA PHE A 85 11.32 -8.84 -5.54
C PHE A 85 11.54 -9.35 -6.98
N GLU A 86 12.25 -10.46 -7.16
CA GLU A 86 12.51 -11.04 -8.47
C GLU A 86 11.22 -11.48 -9.18
N GLU A 87 10.33 -12.17 -8.48
CA GLU A 87 9.01 -12.55 -9.01
C GLU A 87 8.18 -11.32 -9.39
N SER A 88 8.24 -10.24 -8.60
CA SER A 88 7.54 -8.99 -8.92
C SER A 88 8.08 -8.33 -10.19
N VAL A 89 9.38 -8.39 -10.44
CA VAL A 89 9.99 -7.83 -11.65
C VAL A 89 9.54 -8.61 -12.88
N GLU A 90 9.54 -9.94 -12.83
CA GLU A 90 9.10 -10.76 -13.97
C GLU A 90 7.61 -10.57 -14.26
N TRP A 91 6.77 -10.54 -13.22
CA TRP A 91 5.34 -10.27 -13.38
C TRP A 91 5.06 -8.92 -14.06
N HIS A 92 5.77 -7.86 -13.66
CA HIS A 92 5.62 -6.54 -14.31
C HIS A 92 6.10 -6.55 -15.77
N LYS A 93 7.17 -7.30 -16.09
CA LYS A 93 7.64 -7.45 -17.49
C LYS A 93 6.63 -8.18 -18.36
N GLU A 94 5.90 -9.15 -17.81
CA GLU A 94 4.85 -9.87 -18.54
C GLU A 94 3.66 -8.96 -18.81
N LEU A 95 3.16 -8.24 -17.80
CA LEU A 95 2.07 -7.27 -17.98
C LEU A 95 2.38 -6.21 -19.04
N ALA A 96 3.62 -5.71 -19.08
CA ALA A 96 4.04 -4.70 -20.06
C ALA A 96 4.06 -5.23 -21.51
N LYS A 97 4.12 -6.55 -21.72
CA LYS A 97 4.01 -7.16 -23.06
C LYS A 97 2.56 -7.32 -23.51
N GLU A 98 1.63 -7.36 -22.56
CA GLU A 98 0.19 -7.53 -22.81
C GLU A 98 -0.57 -6.21 -22.99
N SER A 99 0.04 -5.08 -22.60
CA SER A 99 -0.48 -3.71 -22.73
C SER A 99 -0.06 -3.02 -24.02
#